data_AF-A0A923NX18-F1
#
_entry.id   AF-A0A923NX18-F1
#
_cell.length_a   1.000
_cell.length_b   1.000
_cell.length_c   1.000
_cell.angle_alpha   90.00
_cell.angle_beta   90.00
_cell.angle_gamma   90.00
#
_symmetry.space_group_name_H-M   'P 1'
#
loop_
_entity.id
_entity.type
_entity.pdbx_description
1 polymer ?
#
loop_
_entity_poly.entity_id
_entity_poly.type
_entity_poly.pdbx_seq_one_letter_code
_entity_poly.pdbx_strand_id
1 'polypeptide(L)'
;MGTSILQEKMTGGMRNQQLAMMGAESAVRGTEAWLWHVRFNDPVGNPLPPCVGGTDTCVYRPSQTGTLLAGVQQFRSSFSWVSALPGMPSYAHVLSGLGGDEETASLARQPEVMIEDVGPNVPPKFGQQSGAIDPESQNAYHFYRITARSQGGNASVQRVVESVYSASNMTDAGAATP
;
A
#
# COMPACT_ATOMS: atom_id res chain seq x y z
N MET A 1 23.19 26.26 30.98
CA MET A 1 22.34 26.45 29.79
C MET A 1 22.59 25.32 28.79
N GLY A 2 22.06 24.11 29.04
CA GLY A 2 22.34 22.94 28.18
C GLY A 2 21.24 21.87 28.17
N THR A 3 20.32 21.89 29.14
CA THR A 3 19.20 20.93 29.24
C THR A 3 18.05 21.24 28.28
N SER A 4 17.84 22.52 27.92
CA SER A 4 16.75 22.95 27.04
C SER A 4 16.91 22.47 25.58
N ILE A 5 18.13 22.45 25.04
CA ILE A 5 18.41 21.97 23.66
C ILE A 5 18.10 20.47 23.54
N LEU A 6 18.40 19.68 24.58
CA LEU A 6 18.13 18.25 24.56
C LEU A 6 16.62 17.98 24.66
N GLN A 7 15.91 18.73 25.50
CA GLN A 7 14.44 18.65 25.59
C GLN A 7 13.77 19.03 24.27
N GLU A 8 14.24 20.07 23.59
CA GLU A 8 13.73 20.47 22.28
C GLU A 8 13.95 19.39 21.22
N LYS A 9 15.14 18.80 21.14
CA LYS A 9 15.43 17.68 20.23
C LYS A 9 14.55 16.46 20.49
N MET A 10 14.28 16.15 21.76
CA MET A 10 13.39 15.04 22.13
C MET A 10 11.95 15.32 21.69
N THR A 11 11.45 16.54 21.93
CA THR A 11 10.10 16.95 21.49
C THR A 11 9.97 16.95 19.97
N GLY A 12 10.97 17.48 19.25
CA GLY A 12 11.01 17.44 17.79
C GLY A 12 11.06 16.02 17.23
N GLY A 13 11.83 15.14 17.87
CA GLY A 13 11.87 13.71 17.53
C GLY A 13 10.51 13.02 17.70
N MET A 14 9.82 13.27 18.82
CA MET A 14 8.47 12.73 19.06
C MET A 14 7.46 13.24 18.03
N ARG A 15 7.49 14.53 17.72
CA ARG A 15 6.63 15.12 16.68
C ARG A 15 6.86 14.46 15.32
N ASN A 16 8.12 14.29 14.91
CA ASN A 16 8.42 13.63 13.64
C ASN A 16 7.97 12.17 13.61
N GLN A 17 8.05 11.44 14.73
CA GLN A 17 7.52 10.10 14.82
C GLN A 17 6.00 10.06 14.68
N GLN A 18 5.28 11.01 15.28
CA GLN A 18 3.83 11.13 15.15
C GLN A 18 3.42 11.45 13.71
N LEU A 19 4.07 12.43 13.07
CA LEU A 19 3.83 12.76 11.66
C LEU A 19 4.08 11.57 10.73
N ALA A 20 5.18 10.85 10.92
CA ALA A 20 5.50 9.66 10.14
C ALA A 20 4.43 8.58 10.28
N MET A 21 3.97 8.30 11.51
CA MET A 21 2.89 7.33 11.75
C MET A 21 1.58 7.78 11.11
N MET A 22 1.16 9.02 11.32
CA MET A 22 -0.09 9.54 10.74
C MET A 22 -0.07 9.50 9.22
N GLY A 23 1.05 9.86 8.59
CA GLY A 23 1.20 9.79 7.13
C GLY A 23 1.10 8.35 6.60
N ALA A 24 1.72 7.38 7.30
CA ALA A 24 1.65 5.98 6.91
C ALA A 24 0.22 5.42 7.08
N GLU A 25 -0.44 5.69 8.20
CA GLU A 25 -1.82 5.26 8.45
C GLU A 25 -2.80 5.90 7.47
N SER A 26 -2.66 7.20 7.19
CA SER A 26 -3.51 7.91 6.21
C SER A 26 -3.37 7.30 4.82
N ALA A 27 -2.15 6.92 4.44
CA ALA A 27 -1.87 6.25 3.18
C ALA A 27 -2.49 4.86 3.10
N VAL A 28 -2.38 4.05 4.17
CA VAL A 28 -3.06 2.75 4.27
C VAL A 28 -4.57 2.91 4.17
N ARG A 29 -5.17 3.76 5.00
CA ARG A 29 -6.64 3.97 5.04
C ARG A 29 -7.18 4.50 3.72
N GLY A 30 -6.48 5.43 3.07
CA GLY A 30 -6.89 5.91 1.75
C GLY A 30 -6.78 4.83 0.68
N THR A 31 -5.81 3.93 0.79
CA THR A 31 -5.69 2.78 -0.13
C THR A 31 -6.78 1.74 0.11
N GLU A 32 -7.15 1.46 1.36
CA GLU A 32 -8.31 0.63 1.71
C GLU A 32 -9.60 1.23 1.13
N ALA A 33 -9.79 2.54 1.29
CA ALA A 33 -10.94 3.24 0.74
C ALA A 33 -10.95 3.18 -0.80
N TRP A 34 -9.79 3.32 -1.45
CA TRP A 34 -9.68 3.15 -2.90
C TRP A 34 -10.02 1.72 -3.35
N LEU A 35 -9.48 0.70 -2.68
CA LEU A 35 -9.80 -0.72 -2.93
C LEU A 35 -11.29 -1.04 -2.71
N TRP A 36 -11.96 -0.33 -1.81
CA TRP A 36 -13.40 -0.49 -1.62
C TRP A 36 -14.22 0.06 -2.79
N HIS A 37 -13.76 1.10 -3.49
CA HIS A 37 -14.50 1.78 -4.57
C HIS A 37 -14.07 1.37 -5.97
N VAL A 38 -12.90 0.74 -6.11
CA VAL A 38 -12.41 0.29 -7.41
C VAL A 38 -13.33 -0.79 -7.98
N ARG A 39 -13.70 -0.65 -9.25
CA ARG A 39 -14.58 -1.56 -9.98
C ARG A 39 -13.97 -1.85 -11.34
N PHE A 40 -14.22 -3.04 -11.86
CA PHE A 40 -13.91 -3.36 -13.25
C PHE A 40 -14.84 -2.56 -14.16
N ASN A 41 -14.27 -1.77 -15.08
CA ASN A 41 -15.02 -0.99 -16.05
C ASN A 41 -14.50 -1.35 -17.46
N ASP A 42 -15.32 -2.07 -18.23
CA ASP A 42 -15.08 -2.42 -19.63
C ASP A 42 -15.42 -1.19 -20.51
N PRO A 43 -14.51 -0.21 -20.63
CA PRO A 43 -13.40 -0.29 -21.59
C PRO A 43 -12.03 0.18 -21.05
N VAL A 44 -11.92 0.51 -19.76
CA VAL A 44 -10.69 1.00 -19.10
C VAL A 44 -9.72 -0.15 -18.76
N GLY A 45 -10.22 -1.38 -18.77
CA GLY A 45 -9.45 -2.58 -18.49
C GLY A 45 -9.42 -2.93 -17.00
N ASN A 46 -8.59 -3.91 -16.65
CA ASN A 46 -8.41 -4.34 -15.27
C ASN A 46 -7.76 -3.19 -14.47
N PRO A 47 -8.38 -2.71 -13.38
CA PRO A 47 -7.85 -1.61 -12.58
C PRO A 47 -6.68 -2.00 -11.66
N LEU A 48 -6.46 -3.30 -11.42
CA LEU A 48 -5.43 -3.87 -10.56
C LEU A 48 -4.82 -5.14 -11.18
N PRO A 49 -4.19 -5.06 -12.37
CA PRO A 49 -3.53 -6.21 -12.98
C PRO A 49 -2.34 -6.68 -12.13
N PRO A 50 -1.90 -7.93 -12.26
CA PRO A 50 -0.66 -8.38 -11.66
C PRO A 50 0.53 -7.59 -12.23
N CYS A 51 1.50 -7.26 -11.37
CA CYS A 51 2.69 -6.52 -11.78
C CYS A 51 3.59 -7.35 -12.72
N VAL A 52 3.55 -7.05 -14.02
CA VAL A 52 4.36 -7.72 -15.08
C VAL A 52 5.28 -6.74 -15.83
N GLY A 53 5.79 -5.71 -15.15
CA GLY A 53 6.78 -4.78 -15.70
C GLY A 53 6.20 -3.53 -16.40
N GLY A 54 4.91 -3.24 -16.20
CA GLY A 54 4.27 -1.99 -16.64
C GLY A 54 4.39 -0.85 -15.63
N THR A 55 3.98 0.35 -16.04
CA THR A 55 3.94 1.57 -15.20
C THR A 55 2.60 1.80 -14.50
N ASP A 56 1.55 1.11 -14.94
CA ASP A 56 0.22 1.25 -14.38
C ASP A 56 0.14 0.62 -12.98
N THR A 57 -0.78 1.15 -12.16
CA THR A 57 -1.06 0.61 -10.83
C THR A 57 -1.34 -0.88 -10.91
N CYS A 58 -0.59 -1.69 -10.17
CA CYS A 58 -0.63 -3.14 -10.24
C CYS A 58 -0.54 -3.76 -8.84
N VAL A 59 -0.80 -5.07 -8.78
CA VAL A 59 -0.69 -5.85 -7.55
C VAL A 59 0.50 -6.81 -7.60
N TYR A 60 1.23 -6.89 -6.50
CA TYR A 60 2.31 -7.84 -6.34
C TYR A 60 1.77 -9.18 -5.85
N ARG A 61 2.09 -10.26 -6.56
CA ARG A 61 1.75 -11.62 -6.15
C ARG A 61 3.04 -12.36 -5.76
N PRO A 62 3.00 -13.23 -4.73
CA PRO A 62 4.08 -14.18 -4.51
C PRO A 62 4.22 -15.09 -5.75
N SER A 63 5.45 -15.49 -6.05
CA SER A 63 5.71 -16.50 -7.08
C SER A 63 5.09 -17.85 -6.71
N GLN A 64 5.00 -18.77 -7.66
CA GLN A 64 4.50 -20.14 -7.41
C GLN A 64 5.30 -20.90 -6.34
N THR A 65 6.54 -20.51 -6.08
CA THR A 65 7.38 -21.08 -5.00
C THR A 65 7.15 -20.41 -3.64
N GLY A 66 6.20 -19.46 -3.55
CA GLY A 66 5.91 -18.68 -2.36
C GLY A 66 6.90 -17.54 -2.08
N THR A 67 7.85 -17.30 -2.97
CA THR A 67 8.85 -16.23 -2.80
C THR A 67 8.33 -14.89 -3.31
N LEU A 68 8.53 -13.83 -2.53
CA LEU A 68 8.25 -12.44 -2.93
C LEU A 68 9.38 -11.88 -3.78
N LEU A 69 9.06 -10.94 -4.67
CA LEU A 69 10.06 -10.19 -5.42
C LEU A 69 11.01 -9.48 -4.43
N ALA A 70 12.32 -9.47 -4.70
CA ALA A 70 13.31 -8.89 -3.78
C ALA A 70 13.00 -7.42 -3.43
N GLY A 71 12.53 -6.64 -4.41
CA GLY A 71 12.09 -5.26 -4.18
C GLY A 71 10.90 -5.14 -3.23
N VAL A 72 9.90 -6.02 -3.36
CA VAL A 72 8.72 -6.07 -2.48
C VAL A 72 9.16 -6.40 -1.05
N GLN A 73 10.01 -7.40 -0.90
CA GLN A 73 10.55 -7.77 0.42
C GLN A 73 11.35 -6.62 1.05
N GLN A 74 12.17 -5.93 0.25
CA GLN A 74 12.93 -4.77 0.71
C GLN A 74 12.02 -3.61 1.10
N PHE A 75 10.96 -3.35 0.33
CA PHE A 75 9.95 -2.34 0.66
C PHE A 75 9.19 -2.67 1.94
N ARG A 76 9.07 -3.93 2.34
CA ARG A 76 8.46 -4.28 3.62
C ARG A 76 9.41 -4.14 4.81
N SER A 77 10.63 -4.65 4.68
CA SER A 77 11.52 -4.85 5.84
C SER A 77 12.65 -3.84 6.00
N SER A 78 12.98 -3.05 4.97
CA SER A 78 14.12 -2.13 5.03
C SER A 78 13.93 -1.01 6.05
N PHE A 79 14.96 -0.75 6.85
CA PHE A 79 15.04 0.41 7.75
C PHE A 79 15.42 1.71 7.03
N SER A 80 16.00 1.60 5.83
CA SER A 80 16.33 2.74 4.98
C SER A 80 15.19 3.06 4.02
N TRP A 81 15.15 4.28 3.51
CA TRP A 81 14.16 4.64 2.49
C TRP A 81 14.38 3.80 1.23
N VAL A 82 13.32 3.15 0.77
CA VAL A 82 13.28 2.38 -0.47
C VAL A 82 12.39 3.15 -1.42
N SER A 83 12.87 3.41 -2.64
CA SER A 83 12.07 4.07 -3.67
C SER A 83 10.94 3.17 -4.15
N ALA A 84 9.83 3.79 -4.55
CA ALA A 84 8.71 3.11 -5.19
C ALA A 84 9.17 2.19 -6.33
N LEU A 85 8.62 0.99 -6.33
CA LEU A 85 8.71 0.03 -7.42
C LEU A 85 7.69 0.38 -8.51
N PRO A 86 7.88 -0.08 -9.76
CA PRO A 86 6.91 0.13 -10.83
C PRO A 86 5.50 -0.35 -10.45
N GLY A 87 4.49 0.43 -10.81
CA GLY A 87 3.08 0.10 -10.59
C GLY A 87 2.59 0.15 -9.13
N MET A 88 3.37 0.74 -8.23
CA MET A 88 2.86 1.16 -6.93
C MET A 88 1.87 2.34 -7.09
N PRO A 89 0.69 2.31 -6.45
CA PRO A 89 -0.26 3.41 -6.52
C PRO A 89 0.29 4.66 -5.83
N SER A 90 0.00 5.82 -6.41
CA SER A 90 0.22 7.11 -5.75
C SER A 90 -0.86 7.36 -4.70
N TYR A 91 -0.47 7.76 -3.50
CA TYR A 91 -1.44 8.24 -2.51
C TYR A 91 -2.09 9.56 -2.97
N ALA A 92 -3.42 9.60 -3.00
CA ALA A 92 -4.19 10.66 -3.66
C ALA A 92 -4.11 12.04 -2.96
N HIS A 93 -3.90 12.07 -1.64
CA HIS A 93 -3.85 13.34 -0.89
C HIS A 93 -2.40 13.81 -0.73
N VAL A 94 -2.10 15.03 -1.17
CA VAL A 94 -0.77 15.61 -1.01
C VAL A 94 -0.50 15.92 0.47
N LEU A 95 0.55 15.33 1.02
CA LEU A 95 0.99 15.53 2.40
C LEU A 95 2.40 16.10 2.49
N SER A 96 3.02 16.45 1.35
CA SER A 96 4.38 17.00 1.30
C SER A 96 4.40 18.29 0.49
N GLY A 97 5.36 19.17 0.80
CA GLY A 97 5.44 20.49 0.18
C GLY A 97 4.30 21.43 0.58
N LEU A 98 3.65 21.19 1.73
CA LEU A 98 2.63 22.09 2.27
C LEU A 98 3.30 23.38 2.75
N GLY A 99 2.60 24.51 2.63
CA GLY A 99 3.10 25.83 3.01
C GLY A 99 2.10 26.61 3.85
N GLY A 100 2.49 27.79 4.33
CA GLY A 100 1.64 28.64 5.17
C GLY A 100 1.27 27.94 6.48
N ASP A 101 -0.01 27.95 6.83
CA ASP A 101 -0.50 27.37 8.08
C ASP A 101 -0.33 25.84 8.15
N GLU A 102 -0.18 25.18 7.01
CA GLU A 102 -0.03 23.72 6.90
C GLU A 102 1.44 23.27 6.85
N GLU A 103 2.41 24.19 6.79
CA GLU A 103 3.84 23.88 6.67
C GLU A 103 4.30 22.89 7.75
N THR A 104 3.78 23.06 8.97
CA THR A 104 4.18 22.24 10.11
C THR A 104 3.57 20.83 10.11
N ALA A 105 2.59 20.57 9.24
CA ALA A 105 2.03 19.25 8.96
C ALA A 105 2.67 18.59 7.72
N SER A 106 3.49 19.33 6.95
CA SER A 106 4.18 18.80 5.78
C SER A 106 5.12 17.66 6.16
N LEU A 107 4.99 16.55 5.46
CA LEU A 107 5.95 15.46 5.48
C LEU A 107 7.15 15.81 4.60
N ALA A 108 8.30 15.22 4.91
CA ALA A 108 9.52 15.37 4.11
C ALA A 108 9.39 14.75 2.71
N ARG A 109 8.52 13.76 2.58
CA ARG A 109 8.20 13.09 1.33
C ARG A 109 6.77 12.57 1.37
N GLN A 110 6.13 12.57 0.21
CA GLN A 110 4.84 11.92 0.00
C GLN A 110 4.91 10.44 0.44
N PRO A 111 3.90 9.92 1.17
CA PRO A 111 3.85 8.50 1.49
C PRO A 111 3.76 7.63 0.24
N GLU A 112 4.47 6.50 0.27
CA GLU A 112 4.46 5.51 -0.80
C GLU A 112 3.71 4.26 -0.35
N VAL A 113 2.90 3.67 -1.22
CA VAL A 113 2.06 2.51 -0.89
C VAL A 113 2.28 1.40 -1.90
N MET A 114 2.34 0.17 -1.40
CA MET A 114 2.43 -1.06 -2.18
C MET A 114 1.26 -1.97 -1.82
N ILE A 115 0.70 -2.64 -2.83
CA ILE A 115 -0.40 -3.60 -2.65
C ILE A 115 0.10 -4.98 -3.09
N GLU A 116 -0.06 -5.96 -2.21
CA GLU A 116 0.17 -7.38 -2.49
C GLU A 116 -1.17 -8.13 -2.46
N ASP A 117 -1.34 -9.11 -3.35
CA ASP A 117 -2.45 -10.06 -3.33
C ASP A 117 -1.99 -11.31 -2.57
N VAL A 118 -2.59 -11.51 -1.40
CA VAL A 118 -2.31 -12.64 -0.49
C VAL A 118 -3.15 -13.87 -0.87
N GLY A 119 -4.11 -13.69 -1.78
CA GLY A 119 -4.96 -14.73 -2.29
C GLY A 119 -6.42 -14.61 -1.83
N PRO A 120 -7.22 -15.64 -2.13
CA PRO A 120 -8.67 -15.61 -1.94
C PRO A 120 -9.07 -15.59 -0.46
N ASN A 121 -10.09 -14.80 -0.14
CA ASN A 121 -10.74 -14.80 1.15
C ASN A 121 -11.76 -15.95 1.23
N VAL A 122 -11.24 -17.16 1.48
CA VAL A 122 -12.05 -18.37 1.66
C VAL A 122 -11.89 -18.92 3.08
N PRO A 123 -12.97 -19.45 3.70
CA PRO A 123 -12.88 -20.08 5.01
C PRO A 123 -11.89 -21.26 5.03
N PRO A 124 -11.16 -21.48 6.13
CA PRO A 124 -10.26 -22.62 6.25
C PRO A 124 -11.03 -23.94 6.07
N LYS A 125 -10.42 -24.88 5.33
CA LYS A 125 -10.97 -26.21 4.92
C LYS A 125 -11.94 -26.22 3.74
N PHE A 126 -12.37 -25.08 3.22
CA PHE A 126 -13.00 -25.01 1.91
C PHE A 126 -11.91 -24.65 0.90
N GLY A 127 -11.27 -25.67 0.33
CA GLY A 127 -10.36 -25.46 -0.79
C GLY A 127 -11.10 -24.76 -1.93
N GLN A 128 -10.39 -23.96 -2.73
CA GLN A 128 -10.96 -23.49 -3.98
C GLN A 128 -11.36 -24.71 -4.82
N GLN A 129 -12.65 -24.95 -5.00
CA GLN A 129 -13.14 -25.88 -6.00
C GLN A 129 -12.87 -25.27 -7.37
N SER A 130 -11.64 -25.45 -7.85
CA SER A 130 -11.29 -25.17 -9.24
C SER A 130 -12.01 -26.20 -10.10
N GLY A 131 -13.16 -25.82 -10.66
CA GLY A 131 -13.94 -26.68 -11.56
C GLY A 131 -15.35 -26.21 -11.89
N ALA A 132 -15.97 -25.33 -11.09
CA ALA A 132 -17.26 -24.75 -11.43
C ALA A 132 -17.06 -23.33 -11.97
N ILE A 133 -17.43 -23.10 -13.24
CA ILE A 133 -17.70 -21.76 -13.76
C ILE A 133 -19.03 -21.33 -13.14
N ASP A 134 -19.03 -21.08 -11.84
CA ASP A 134 -20.18 -20.47 -11.19
C ASP A 134 -20.11 -18.96 -11.43
N PRO A 135 -21.18 -18.32 -11.94
CA PRO A 135 -21.21 -16.88 -12.13
C PRO A 135 -21.07 -16.09 -10.81
N GLU A 136 -21.21 -16.74 -9.65
CA GLU A 136 -20.91 -16.18 -8.32
C GLU A 136 -19.40 -16.08 -8.00
N SER A 137 -18.54 -16.72 -8.79
CA SER A 137 -17.07 -16.61 -8.73
C SER A 137 -16.55 -15.21 -9.12
N GLN A 138 -17.36 -14.41 -9.83
CA GLN A 138 -16.99 -13.04 -10.22
C GLN A 138 -16.94 -12.06 -9.03
N ASN A 139 -17.50 -12.43 -7.88
CA ASN A 139 -17.44 -11.67 -6.63
C ASN A 139 -16.57 -12.36 -5.57
N ALA A 140 -15.55 -13.12 -5.97
CA ALA A 140 -14.58 -13.65 -5.02
C ALA A 140 -13.85 -12.48 -4.35
N TYR A 141 -13.87 -12.40 -3.01
CA TYR A 141 -13.05 -11.44 -2.27
C TYR A 141 -11.62 -11.98 -2.16
N HIS A 142 -10.63 -11.10 -2.26
CA HIS A 142 -9.22 -11.41 -2.01
C HIS A 142 -8.73 -10.62 -0.81
N PHE A 143 -7.78 -11.20 -0.08
CA PHE A 143 -7.02 -10.48 0.91
C PHE A 143 -5.88 -9.74 0.22
N TYR A 144 -5.90 -8.43 0.33
CA TYR A 144 -4.81 -7.56 -0.10
C TYR A 144 -4.01 -7.14 1.12
N ARG A 145 -2.69 -7.28 1.06
CA ARG A 145 -1.79 -6.65 2.03
C ARG A 145 -1.35 -5.31 1.48
N ILE A 146 -1.62 -4.26 2.24
CA ILE A 146 -1.25 -2.90 1.92
C ILE A 146 -0.07 -2.54 2.82
N THR A 147 1.06 -2.20 2.22
CA THR A 147 2.23 -1.70 2.94
C THR A 147 2.41 -0.24 2.59
N ALA A 148 2.39 0.65 3.59
CA ALA A 148 2.66 2.07 3.38
C ALA A 148 3.94 2.49 4.11
N ARG A 149 4.71 3.36 3.46
CA ARG A 149 5.89 4.02 4.01
C ARG A 149 5.68 5.51 4.06
N SER A 150 6.04 6.12 5.19
CA SER A 150 5.97 7.56 5.37
C SER A 150 7.16 8.07 6.18
N GLN A 151 7.50 9.34 5.97
CA GLN A 151 8.52 10.06 6.74
C GLN A 151 7.87 11.08 7.67
N GLY A 152 8.62 11.55 8.67
CA GLY A 152 8.18 12.70 9.47
C GLY A 152 8.31 14.01 8.68
N GLY A 153 8.33 15.14 9.39
CA GLY A 153 8.65 16.45 8.77
C GLY A 153 10.09 16.54 8.26
N ASN A 154 10.94 15.55 8.57
CA ASN A 154 12.26 15.37 7.97
C ASN A 154 12.54 13.88 7.70
N ALA A 155 13.62 13.59 6.95
CA ALA A 155 14.00 12.24 6.56
C ALA A 155 14.62 11.39 7.68
N SER A 156 14.76 11.93 8.89
CA SER A 156 15.40 11.23 10.03
C SER A 156 14.51 10.15 10.64
N VAL A 157 13.19 10.23 10.41
CA VAL A 157 12.22 9.27 10.95
C VAL A 157 11.38 8.72 9.82
N GLN A 158 11.27 7.39 9.78
CA GLN A 158 10.47 6.65 8.82
C GLN A 158 9.60 5.65 9.57
N ARG A 159 8.39 5.44 9.07
CA ARG A 159 7.45 4.46 9.58
C ARG A 159 6.89 3.64 8.44
N VAL A 160 6.76 2.35 8.69
CA VAL A 160 6.15 1.38 7.79
C VAL A 160 4.95 0.80 8.52
N VAL A 161 3.78 0.81 7.88
CA VAL A 161 2.55 0.23 8.40
C VAL A 161 2.04 -0.79 7.39
N GLU A 162 1.65 -1.95 7.89
CA GLU A 162 1.01 -3.00 7.09
C GLU A 162 -0.44 -3.17 7.55
N SER A 163 -1.36 -3.30 6.58
CA SER A 163 -2.75 -3.70 6.81
C SER A 163 -3.12 -4.84 5.87
N VAL A 164 -4.03 -5.70 6.32
CA VAL A 164 -4.64 -6.72 5.47
C VAL A 164 -6.11 -6.40 5.33
N TYR A 165 -6.55 -6.18 4.10
CA TYR A 165 -7.90 -5.74 3.77
C TYR A 165 -8.55 -6.69 2.77
N SER A 166 -9.81 -7.04 2.99
CA SER A 166 -10.58 -7.88 2.07
C SER A 166 -11.35 -6.98 1.11
N ALA A 167 -11.09 -7.11 -0.19
CA ALA A 167 -11.83 -6.42 -1.24
C ALA A 167 -12.17 -7.38 -2.39
N SER A 168 -13.06 -6.97 -3.30
CA SER A 168 -13.40 -7.75 -4.50
C SER A 168 -12.16 -8.13 -5.29
N ASN A 169 -12.12 -9.32 -5.89
CA ASN A 169 -11.07 -9.72 -6.81
C ASN A 169 -11.13 -8.83 -8.05
N MET A 170 -10.18 -7.91 -8.13
CA MET A 170 -9.98 -7.05 -9.30
C MET A 170 -8.90 -7.63 -10.20
N THR A 171 -8.08 -8.54 -9.69
CA THR A 171 -6.80 -8.97 -10.27
C THR A 171 -6.93 -9.86 -11.50
N ASP A 172 -8.06 -10.56 -11.64
CA ASP A 172 -8.37 -11.39 -12.82
C ASP A 172 -9.64 -10.90 -13.55
N ALA A 173 -10.16 -9.72 -13.19
CA ALA A 173 -11.33 -9.15 -13.82
C ALA A 173 -11.03 -8.85 -15.30
N GLY A 174 -11.71 -9.56 -16.21
CA GLY A 174 -11.53 -9.44 -17.66
C GLY A 174 -10.55 -10.42 -18.30
N ALA A 175 -9.95 -11.36 -17.55
CA ALA A 175 -9.26 -12.50 -18.15
C ALA A 175 -10.30 -13.49 -18.68
N ALA A 176 -10.89 -13.20 -19.85
CA ALA A 176 -11.47 -14.25 -20.67
C ALA A 176 -10.33 -15.20 -21.02
N THR A 177 -10.28 -16.35 -20.35
CA THR A 177 -9.50 -17.50 -20.83
C THR A 177 -9.95 -17.80 -22.27
N PRO A 178 -9.02 -18.06 -23.21
CA PRO A 178 -9.37 -18.41 -24.59
C PRO A 178 -10.25 -19.66 -24.68
#